data_AF-A0A7J9GYD3-F1
#
_entry.id   AF-A0A7J9GYD3-F1
#
_cell.length_a   1.000
_cell.length_b   1.000
_cell.length_c   1.000
_cell.angle_alpha   90.00
_cell.angle_beta   90.00
_cell.angle_gamma   90.00
#
_symmetry.space_group_name_H-M   'P 1'
#
loop_
_entity.id
_entity.type
_entity.pdbx_description
1 polymer ?
#
loop_
_entity_poly.entity_id
_entity_poly.type
_entity_poly.pdbx_seq_one_letter_code
_entity_poly.pdbx_strand_id
1 'polypeptide(L)'
;MRTRLCDLKDDDLDPMYVKKREQLKELVASIIRPKIVQGKSLNGKEFVSFLEKILEALNKGEIPSTGSLVEVFNKGIVERCLKLYNGRMGKLRLPMPEQSLQDAHDRSREEAMKAFDELHFGRRHAKSSFEQLDEDIKEVNKNIIMANEYHSARLCEALYTQCEDNMDQLQVLRLPSMAKFNAGFLQCNRSFEQECIGPSRANYEQRMVKMMGKSRSLFIKEYNQRLFNWLVTFSLIMVMVGRFIIKFILIEMAAWVLFIFLETYTRIFWSSESLYYNPVWHFIVSTWETIVYNPILDLDR
;
A
#
# COMPACT_ATOMS: atom_id res chain seq x y z
N MET A 1 23.32 -7.52 -69.01
CA MET A 1 24.49 -7.92 -69.82
C MET A 1 25.17 -9.07 -69.09
N ARG A 2 24.95 -10.31 -69.52
CA ARG A 2 25.58 -11.50 -68.91
C ARG A 2 27.05 -11.46 -69.32
N THR A 3 27.97 -11.48 -68.36
CA THR A 3 29.40 -11.43 -68.66
C THR A 3 29.79 -12.70 -69.42
N ARG A 4 30.63 -12.57 -70.46
CA ARG A 4 31.13 -13.71 -71.29
C ARG A 4 31.78 -14.83 -70.47
N LEU A 5 32.14 -14.56 -69.21
CA LEU A 5 32.67 -15.55 -68.25
C LEU A 5 31.68 -16.67 -67.89
N CYS A 6 30.37 -16.42 -67.95
CA CYS A 6 29.37 -17.44 -67.61
C CYS A 6 29.17 -18.50 -68.70
N ASP A 7 29.72 -18.27 -69.90
CA ASP A 7 29.57 -19.13 -71.06
C ASP A 7 30.85 -19.95 -71.34
N LEU A 8 31.93 -19.71 -70.59
CA LEU A 8 33.18 -20.47 -70.65
C LEU A 8 33.00 -21.83 -70.00
N LYS A 9 33.47 -22.89 -70.66
CA LYS A 9 33.54 -24.23 -70.08
C LYS A 9 34.75 -24.33 -69.17
N ASP A 10 34.75 -25.33 -68.29
CA ASP A 10 35.89 -25.58 -67.39
C ASP A 10 37.20 -25.86 -68.16
N ASP A 11 37.09 -26.41 -69.38
CA ASP A 11 38.22 -26.64 -70.29
C ASP A 11 38.81 -25.34 -70.87
N ASP A 12 38.03 -24.25 -70.88
CA ASP A 12 38.46 -22.92 -71.33
C ASP A 12 39.15 -22.12 -70.20
N LEU A 13 39.22 -22.68 -68.99
CA LEU A 13 39.77 -22.05 -67.80
C LEU A 13 41.13 -22.65 -67.43
N ASP A 14 41.95 -21.88 -66.72
CA ASP A 14 43.23 -22.36 -66.19
C ASP A 14 42.99 -23.60 -65.28
N PRO A 15 43.66 -24.74 -65.53
CA PRO A 15 43.47 -25.95 -64.74
C PRO A 15 43.74 -25.76 -63.25
N MET A 16 44.66 -24.86 -62.89
CA MET A 16 44.95 -24.50 -61.51
C MET A 16 43.80 -23.71 -60.88
N TYR A 17 43.13 -22.84 -61.63
CA TYR A 17 41.92 -22.15 -61.18
C TYR A 17 40.79 -23.14 -60.90
N VAL A 18 40.53 -24.07 -61.84
CA VAL A 18 39.49 -25.10 -61.66
C VAL A 18 39.77 -25.93 -60.40
N LYS A 19 41.02 -26.39 -60.22
CA LYS A 19 41.44 -27.13 -59.03
C LYS A 19 41.21 -26.34 -57.74
N LYS A 20 41.56 -25.04 -57.72
CA LYS A 20 41.35 -24.18 -56.54
C LYS A 20 39.89 -23.91 -56.24
N ARG A 21 39.05 -23.77 -57.28
CA ARG A 21 37.60 -23.62 -57.15
C ARG A 21 36.96 -24.87 -56.54
N GLU A 22 37.34 -26.06 -56.99
CA GLU A 22 36.83 -27.31 -56.41
C GLU A 22 37.28 -27.48 -54.95
N GLN A 23 38.54 -27.18 -54.63
CA GLN A 23 39.03 -27.15 -53.24
C GLN A 23 38.22 -26.19 -52.35
N LEU A 24 37.84 -25.02 -52.88
CA LEU A 24 37.00 -24.07 -52.13
C LEU A 24 35.59 -24.61 -51.89
N LYS A 25 34.98 -25.30 -52.87
CA LYS A 25 33.66 -25.93 -52.67
C LYS A 25 33.70 -26.98 -51.57
N GLU A 26 34.72 -27.84 -51.58
CA GLU A 26 34.94 -28.85 -50.53
C GLU A 26 35.14 -28.20 -49.16
N LEU A 27 35.97 -27.15 -49.09
CA LEU A 27 36.18 -26.40 -47.86
C LEU A 27 34.87 -25.80 -47.34
N VAL A 28 34.10 -25.11 -48.19
CA VAL A 28 32.83 -24.50 -47.81
C VAL A 28 31.86 -25.57 -47.30
N ALA A 29 31.73 -26.69 -48.01
CA ALA A 29 30.89 -27.82 -47.59
C ALA A 29 31.30 -28.40 -46.23
N SER A 30 32.61 -28.38 -45.90
CA SER A 30 33.11 -28.88 -44.63
C SER A 30 32.88 -27.95 -43.43
N ILE A 31 32.71 -26.64 -43.66
CA ILE A 31 32.60 -25.64 -42.58
C ILE A 31 31.19 -25.08 -42.40
N ILE A 32 30.27 -25.30 -43.35
CA ILE A 32 28.90 -24.78 -43.26
C ILE A 32 28.17 -25.35 -42.05
N ARG A 33 27.51 -24.46 -41.31
CA ARG A 33 26.63 -24.81 -40.19
C ARG A 33 25.27 -24.13 -40.38
N PRO A 34 24.16 -24.78 -39.99
CA PRO A 34 22.84 -24.17 -40.07
C PRO A 34 22.80 -22.84 -39.29
N LYS A 35 22.17 -21.82 -39.89
CA LYS A 35 21.97 -20.54 -39.22
C LYS A 35 20.87 -20.68 -38.18
N ILE A 36 21.20 -20.50 -36.90
CA ILE A 36 20.22 -20.60 -35.81
C ILE A 36 19.72 -19.20 -35.42
N VAL A 37 18.40 -19.03 -35.36
CA VAL A 37 17.70 -17.81 -34.92
C VAL A 37 16.61 -18.24 -33.94
N GLN A 38 16.59 -17.65 -32.73
CA GLN A 38 15.61 -18.01 -31.66
C GLN A 38 15.60 -19.52 -31.31
N GLY A 39 16.78 -20.15 -31.28
CA GLY A 39 16.92 -21.58 -30.95
C GLY A 39 16.45 -22.54 -32.06
N LYS A 40 15.99 -22.04 -33.21
CA LYS A 40 15.55 -22.83 -34.37
C LYS A 40 16.46 -22.61 -35.56
N SER A 41 16.63 -23.64 -36.39
CA SER A 41 17.36 -23.51 -37.66
C SER A 41 16.53 -22.72 -38.66
N LEU A 42 17.09 -21.63 -39.18
CA LEU A 42 16.45 -20.72 -40.11
C LEU A 42 16.18 -21.44 -41.45
N ASN A 43 14.92 -21.61 -41.79
CA ASN A 43 14.51 -22.19 -43.09
C ASN A 43 14.27 -21.10 -44.14
N GLY A 44 14.03 -21.50 -45.40
CA GLY A 44 13.84 -20.56 -46.51
C GLY A 44 12.67 -19.59 -46.32
N LYS A 45 11.56 -20.02 -45.73
CA LYS A 45 10.39 -19.15 -45.47
C LYS A 45 10.70 -18.12 -44.39
N GLU A 46 11.35 -18.55 -43.31
CA GLU A 46 11.78 -17.67 -42.22
C GLU A 46 12.83 -16.67 -42.70
N PHE A 47 13.74 -17.10 -43.59
CA PHE A 47 14.73 -16.23 -44.20
C PHE A 47 14.08 -15.15 -45.09
N VAL A 48 13.09 -15.51 -45.91
CA VAL A 48 12.36 -14.53 -46.74
C VAL A 48 11.63 -13.52 -45.87
N SER A 49 10.88 -13.97 -44.85
CA SER A 49 10.20 -13.08 -43.91
C SER A 49 11.18 -12.17 -43.15
N PHE A 50 12.37 -12.68 -42.82
CA PHE A 50 13.43 -11.90 -42.21
C PHE A 50 13.97 -10.82 -43.16
N LEU A 51 14.16 -11.16 -44.43
CA LEU A 51 14.69 -10.25 -45.45
C LEU A 51 13.69 -9.14 -45.80
N GLU A 52 12.40 -9.46 -45.87
CA GLU A 52 11.31 -8.48 -46.05
C GLU A 52 11.30 -7.42 -44.95
N LYS A 53 11.47 -7.83 -43.69
CA LYS A 53 11.55 -6.89 -42.55
C LYS A 53 12.75 -5.97 -42.64
N ILE A 54 13.91 -6.48 -43.08
CA ILE A 54 15.11 -5.66 -43.31
C ILE A 54 14.87 -4.66 -44.43
N LEU A 55 14.23 -5.09 -45.53
CA LEU A 55 13.88 -4.25 -46.66
C LEU A 55 12.89 -3.15 -46.26
N GLU A 56 11.89 -3.46 -45.43
CA GLU A 56 10.92 -2.50 -44.94
C GLU A 56 11.56 -1.44 -44.04
N ALA A 57 12.52 -1.82 -43.20
CA ALA A 57 13.32 -0.89 -42.40
C ALA A 57 14.20 0.02 -43.28
N LEU A 58 14.89 -0.55 -44.26
CA LEU A 58 15.72 0.19 -45.23
C LEU A 58 14.89 1.18 -46.07
N ASN A 59 13.71 0.78 -46.53
CA ASN A 59 12.82 1.61 -47.34
C ASN A 59 12.24 2.80 -46.58
N LYS A 60 12.22 2.76 -45.24
CA LYS A 60 11.82 3.88 -44.38
C LYS A 60 12.96 4.91 -44.16
N GLY A 61 14.12 4.71 -44.77
CA GLY A 61 15.24 5.66 -44.73
C GLY A 61 16.19 5.47 -43.54
N GLU A 62 15.95 4.48 -42.69
CA GLU A 62 16.87 4.07 -41.64
C GLU A 62 17.80 3.01 -42.21
N ILE A 63 19.02 3.38 -42.64
CA ILE A 63 20.10 2.39 -42.80
C ILE A 63 20.57 2.11 -41.38
N PRO A 64 20.14 1.01 -40.74
CA PRO A 64 20.44 0.83 -39.33
C PRO A 64 21.91 0.46 -39.27
N SER A 65 22.67 1.16 -38.43
CA SER A 65 23.93 0.59 -37.95
C SER A 65 23.64 -0.78 -37.33
N THR A 66 24.63 -1.67 -37.23
CA THR A 66 24.44 -2.97 -36.58
C THR A 66 23.86 -2.86 -35.16
N GLY A 67 24.04 -1.72 -34.48
CA GLY A 67 23.38 -1.39 -33.22
C GLY A 67 21.88 -1.09 -33.35
N SER A 68 21.48 -0.27 -34.32
CA SER A 68 20.08 0.11 -34.54
C SER A 68 19.19 -1.06 -34.98
N LEU A 69 19.72 -2.01 -35.77
CA LEU A 69 19.02 -3.26 -36.08
C LEU A 69 18.72 -4.08 -34.82
N VAL A 70 19.70 -4.19 -33.92
CA VAL A 70 19.55 -4.94 -32.68
C VAL A 70 18.48 -4.33 -31.77
N GLU A 71 18.41 -3.00 -31.69
CA GLU A 71 17.37 -2.30 -30.94
C GLU A 71 15.97 -2.54 -31.51
N VAL A 72 15.80 -2.47 -32.83
CA VAL A 72 14.50 -2.76 -33.48
C VAL A 72 14.05 -4.20 -33.22
N PHE A 73 14.96 -5.17 -33.27
CA PHE A 73 14.65 -6.56 -32.96
C PHE A 73 14.32 -6.79 -31.48
N ASN A 74 15.02 -6.09 -30.58
CA ASN A 74 14.83 -6.24 -29.14
C ASN A 74 13.63 -5.44 -28.61
N LYS A 75 13.14 -4.43 -29.32
CA LYS A 75 11.98 -3.63 -28.90
C LYS A 75 10.76 -4.47 -28.52
N GLY A 76 10.38 -5.42 -29.38
CA GLY A 76 9.26 -6.34 -29.10
C GLY A 76 9.54 -7.34 -27.97
N ILE A 77 10.80 -7.53 -27.58
CA ILE A 77 11.19 -8.33 -26.41
C ILE A 77 11.08 -7.47 -25.16
N VAL A 78 11.60 -6.24 -25.17
CA VAL A 78 11.46 -5.25 -24.09
C VAL A 78 9.99 -5.07 -23.72
N GLU A 79 9.13 -4.81 -24.70
CA GLU A 79 7.68 -4.65 -24.47
C GLU A 79 7.02 -5.89 -23.85
N ARG A 80 7.47 -7.11 -24.21
CA ARG A 80 6.95 -8.35 -23.62
C ARG A 80 7.46 -8.57 -22.20
N CYS A 81 8.72 -8.29 -21.91
CA CYS A 81 9.28 -8.36 -20.56
C CYS A 81 8.64 -7.32 -19.63
N LEU A 82 8.40 -6.11 -20.12
CA LEU A 82 7.67 -5.08 -19.37
C LEU A 82 6.22 -5.50 -19.10
N LYS A 83 5.53 -6.10 -20.09
CA LYS A 83 4.19 -6.69 -19.87
C LYS A 83 4.20 -7.82 -18.84
N LEU A 84 5.24 -8.65 -18.81
CA LEU A 84 5.41 -9.70 -17.80
C LEU A 84 5.54 -9.08 -16.39
N TYR A 85 6.38 -8.06 -16.24
CA TYR A 85 6.53 -7.30 -14.99
C TYR A 85 5.20 -6.67 -14.55
N ASN A 86 4.53 -5.94 -15.44
CA ASN A 86 3.25 -5.29 -15.17
C ASN A 86 2.15 -6.29 -14.82
N GLY A 87 2.09 -7.44 -15.50
CA GLY A 87 1.12 -8.49 -15.23
C GLY A 87 1.30 -9.14 -13.85
N ARG A 88 2.50 -9.10 -13.29
CA ARG A 88 2.77 -9.60 -11.92
C ARG A 88 2.49 -8.55 -10.87
N MET A 89 3.03 -7.35 -11.05
CA MET A 89 2.82 -6.25 -10.12
C MET A 89 1.35 -5.84 -10.06
N GLY A 90 0.62 -5.90 -11.17
CA GLY A 90 -0.81 -5.59 -11.23
C GLY A 90 -1.73 -6.60 -10.52
N LYS A 91 -1.21 -7.77 -10.11
CA LYS A 91 -1.97 -8.74 -9.29
C LYS A 91 -1.87 -8.46 -7.80
N LEU A 92 -0.95 -7.58 -7.39
CA LEU A 92 -0.78 -7.22 -5.99
C LEU A 92 -1.99 -6.42 -5.50
N ARG A 93 -2.40 -6.67 -4.27
CA ARG A 93 -3.45 -5.89 -3.59
C ARG A 93 -2.78 -4.82 -2.74
N LEU A 94 -3.00 -3.57 -3.11
CA LEU A 94 -2.52 -2.41 -2.35
C LEU A 94 -3.63 -1.94 -1.36
N PRO A 95 -3.27 -1.36 -0.20
CA PRO A 95 -1.91 -1.10 0.26
C PRO A 95 -1.25 -2.34 0.88
N MET A 96 0.09 -2.36 0.88
CA MET A 96 0.90 -3.40 1.50
C MET A 96 2.18 -2.84 2.12
N PRO A 97 2.84 -3.59 3.04
CA PRO A 97 4.09 -3.17 3.65
C PRO A 97 5.20 -2.93 2.61
N GLU A 98 6.05 -1.93 2.84
CA GLU A 98 7.13 -1.55 1.93
C GLU A 98 8.07 -2.71 1.60
N GLN A 99 8.49 -3.48 2.61
CA GLN A 99 9.36 -4.64 2.43
C GLN A 99 8.71 -5.69 1.50
N SER A 100 7.43 -6.00 1.73
CA SER A 100 6.71 -6.97 0.91
C SER A 100 6.52 -6.47 -0.53
N LEU A 101 6.33 -5.17 -0.74
CA LEU A 101 6.23 -4.57 -2.06
C LEU A 101 7.59 -4.61 -2.77
N GLN A 102 8.67 -4.31 -2.05
CA GLN A 102 10.03 -4.36 -2.56
C GLN A 102 10.42 -5.79 -2.96
N ASP A 103 10.12 -6.79 -2.12
CA ASP A 103 10.36 -8.21 -2.44
C ASP A 103 9.58 -8.67 -3.68
N ALA A 104 8.36 -8.14 -3.88
CA ALA A 104 7.56 -8.44 -5.06
C ALA A 104 8.13 -7.75 -6.31
N HIS A 105 8.62 -6.53 -6.18
CA HIS A 105 9.34 -5.81 -7.23
C HIS A 105 10.61 -6.56 -7.64
N ASP A 106 11.46 -6.91 -6.69
CA ASP A 106 12.76 -7.54 -6.96
C ASP A 106 12.59 -8.88 -7.66
N ARG A 107 11.66 -9.73 -7.19
CA ARG A 107 11.31 -11.00 -7.86
C ARG A 107 10.75 -10.78 -9.27
N SER A 108 9.84 -9.82 -9.44
CA SER A 108 9.23 -9.56 -10.75
C SER A 108 10.24 -8.97 -11.74
N ARG A 109 11.16 -8.12 -11.27
CA ARG A 109 12.25 -7.55 -12.05
C ARG A 109 13.26 -8.62 -12.44
N GLU A 110 13.71 -9.44 -11.50
CA GLU A 110 14.65 -10.54 -11.78
C GLU A 110 14.12 -11.46 -12.88
N GLU A 111 12.84 -11.82 -12.81
CA GLU A 111 12.22 -12.67 -13.83
C GLU A 111 12.04 -11.99 -15.19
N ALA A 112 11.69 -10.70 -15.22
CA ALA A 112 11.65 -9.94 -16.46
C ALA A 112 13.04 -9.81 -17.11
N MET A 113 14.08 -9.60 -16.29
CA MET A 113 15.47 -9.53 -16.74
C MET A 113 15.99 -10.88 -17.23
N LYS A 114 15.66 -11.97 -16.54
CA LYS A 114 16.00 -13.32 -16.98
C LYS A 114 15.31 -13.68 -18.30
N ALA A 115 14.02 -13.35 -18.43
CA ALA A 115 13.29 -13.55 -19.69
C ALA A 115 13.89 -12.72 -20.84
N PHE A 116 14.38 -11.50 -20.55
CA PHE A 116 15.09 -10.71 -21.54
C PHE A 116 16.41 -11.38 -21.95
N ASP A 117 17.21 -11.86 -20.99
CA ASP A 117 18.51 -12.50 -21.24
C ASP A 117 18.42 -13.74 -22.15
N GLU A 118 17.35 -14.54 -21.98
CA GLU A 118 17.10 -15.73 -22.79
C GLU A 118 16.64 -15.42 -24.22
N LEU A 119 16.02 -14.26 -24.45
CA LEU A 119 15.34 -13.94 -25.70
C LEU A 119 16.07 -12.92 -26.58
N HIS A 120 16.93 -12.06 -26.01
CA HIS A 120 17.52 -10.93 -26.74
C HIS A 120 18.43 -11.35 -27.88
N PHE A 121 18.53 -10.45 -28.85
CA PHE A 121 19.42 -10.56 -29.98
C PHE A 121 20.65 -9.67 -29.77
N GLY A 122 21.84 -10.18 -30.08
CA GLY A 122 23.09 -9.41 -30.14
C GLY A 122 23.82 -9.23 -28.80
N ARG A 123 24.73 -10.16 -28.46
CA ARG A 123 25.50 -10.18 -27.20
C ARG A 123 26.21 -8.88 -26.78
N ARG A 124 26.69 -8.08 -27.75
CA ARG A 124 27.41 -6.81 -27.47
C ARG A 124 26.57 -5.55 -27.67
N HIS A 125 25.47 -5.65 -28.41
CA HIS A 125 24.64 -4.50 -28.80
C HIS A 125 23.28 -4.46 -28.09
N ALA A 126 22.90 -5.51 -27.34
CA ALA A 126 21.68 -5.54 -26.53
C ALA A 126 21.74 -4.66 -25.27
N LYS A 127 22.89 -4.06 -24.94
CA LYS A 127 23.09 -3.25 -23.72
C LYS A 127 22.09 -2.08 -23.65
N SER A 128 21.91 -1.37 -24.76
CA SER A 128 20.94 -0.26 -24.87
C SER A 128 19.51 -0.72 -24.56
N SER A 129 19.08 -1.84 -25.17
CA SER A 129 17.75 -2.41 -24.92
C SER A 129 17.57 -2.94 -23.49
N PHE A 130 18.64 -3.43 -22.85
CA PHE A 130 18.61 -3.82 -21.45
C PHE A 130 18.45 -2.61 -20.53
N GLU A 131 19.23 -1.55 -20.78
CA GLU A 131 19.14 -0.28 -20.04
C GLU A 131 17.73 0.33 -20.17
N GLN A 132 17.16 0.31 -21.38
CA GLN A 132 15.77 0.73 -21.61
C GLN A 132 14.76 -0.08 -20.78
N LEU A 133 14.87 -1.42 -20.76
CA LEU A 133 13.97 -2.25 -19.98
C LEU A 133 14.07 -1.95 -18.48
N ASP A 134 15.28 -1.73 -17.97
CA ASP A 134 15.50 -1.39 -16.56
C ASP A 134 14.91 -0.02 -16.20
N GLU A 135 15.04 0.96 -17.09
CA GLU A 135 14.46 2.30 -16.93
C GLU A 135 12.92 2.26 -16.97
N ASP A 136 12.33 1.56 -17.94
CA ASP A 136 10.88 1.38 -18.04
C ASP A 136 10.31 0.68 -16.78
N ILE A 137 11.01 -0.34 -16.26
CA ILE A 137 10.63 -1.03 -15.02
C ILE A 137 10.68 -0.07 -13.83
N LYS A 138 11.71 0.79 -13.74
CA LYS A 138 11.84 1.79 -12.67
C LYS A 138 10.70 2.81 -12.73
N GLU A 139 10.33 3.29 -13.91
CA GLU A 139 9.20 4.21 -14.06
C GLU A 139 7.89 3.58 -13.60
N VAL A 140 7.60 2.35 -14.03
CA VAL A 140 6.37 1.68 -13.58
C VAL A 140 6.40 1.37 -12.09
N ASN A 141 7.56 0.97 -11.54
CA ASN A 141 7.71 0.75 -10.10
C ASN A 141 7.41 2.02 -9.30
N LYS A 142 7.90 3.18 -9.75
CA LYS A 142 7.60 4.47 -9.12
C LYS A 142 6.10 4.73 -9.06
N ASN A 143 5.37 4.46 -10.14
CA ASN A 143 3.92 4.61 -10.17
C ASN A 143 3.21 3.66 -9.19
N ILE A 144 3.70 2.43 -9.06
CA ILE A 144 3.16 1.45 -8.09
C ILE A 144 3.42 1.88 -6.65
N ILE A 145 4.62 2.39 -6.35
CA ILE A 145 4.97 2.92 -5.03
C ILE A 145 4.05 4.10 -4.68
N MET A 146 3.86 5.04 -5.59
CA MET A 146 2.94 6.17 -5.40
C MET A 146 1.49 5.70 -5.18
N ALA A 147 1.03 4.70 -5.93
CA ALA A 147 -0.30 4.11 -5.71
C ALA A 147 -0.40 3.43 -4.33
N ASN A 148 0.63 2.72 -3.89
CA ASN A 148 0.67 2.08 -2.58
C ASN A 148 0.61 3.11 -1.46
N GLU A 149 1.37 4.20 -1.58
CA GLU A 149 1.35 5.32 -0.64
C GLU A 149 -0.02 5.99 -0.59
N TYR A 150 -0.61 6.28 -1.76
CA TYR A 150 -1.95 6.86 -1.83
C TYR A 150 -3.00 5.96 -1.16
N HIS A 151 -3.00 4.66 -1.45
CA HIS A 151 -3.95 3.73 -0.86
C HIS A 151 -3.73 3.54 0.65
N SER A 152 -2.48 3.54 1.11
CA SER A 152 -2.13 3.48 2.54
C SER A 152 -2.60 4.73 3.27
N ALA A 153 -2.31 5.91 2.72
CA ALA A 153 -2.74 7.18 3.29
C ALA A 153 -4.26 7.27 3.38
N ARG A 154 -4.99 6.88 2.34
CA ARG A 154 -6.45 6.90 2.31
C ARG A 154 -7.07 5.94 3.34
N LEU A 155 -6.51 4.74 3.50
CA LEU A 155 -6.96 3.77 4.48
C LEU A 155 -6.75 4.27 5.92
N CYS A 156 -5.53 4.71 6.22
CA CYS A 156 -5.18 5.17 7.57
C CYS A 156 -5.89 6.48 7.93
N GLU A 157 -6.10 7.39 6.97
CA GLU A 157 -6.93 8.59 7.18
C GLU A 157 -8.37 8.22 7.51
N ALA A 158 -8.98 7.31 6.75
CA ALA A 158 -10.36 6.89 7.02
C ALA A 158 -10.52 6.30 8.43
N LEU A 159 -9.58 5.47 8.86
CA LEU A 159 -9.55 4.92 10.23
C LEU A 159 -9.32 6.02 11.28
N TYR A 160 -8.43 6.98 11.00
CA TYR A 160 -8.18 8.12 11.87
C TYR A 160 -9.43 8.98 12.05
N THR A 161 -10.09 9.38 10.95
CA THR A 161 -11.32 10.20 10.99
C THR A 161 -12.45 9.44 11.68
N GLN A 162 -12.63 8.15 11.40
CA GLN A 162 -13.65 7.36 12.09
C GLN A 162 -13.40 7.30 13.60
N CYS A 163 -12.14 7.17 14.01
CA CYS A 163 -11.81 7.23 15.42
C CYS A 163 -12.07 8.62 16.02
N GLU A 164 -11.63 9.69 15.35
CA GLU A 164 -11.87 11.07 15.78
C GLU A 164 -13.37 11.33 15.97
N ASP A 165 -14.21 10.97 15.00
CA ASP A 165 -15.67 11.10 15.09
C ASP A 165 -16.25 10.32 16.27
N ASN A 166 -15.79 9.08 16.50
CA ASN A 166 -16.23 8.27 17.64
C ASN A 166 -15.81 8.91 18.98
N MET A 167 -14.58 9.42 19.06
CA MET A 167 -14.09 10.10 20.25
C MET A 167 -14.86 11.40 20.53
N ASP A 168 -15.26 12.14 19.51
CA ASP A 168 -16.08 13.34 19.64
C ASP A 168 -17.50 13.00 20.09
N GLN A 169 -18.10 11.93 19.56
CA GLN A 169 -19.40 11.43 20.04
C GLN A 169 -19.36 11.03 21.51
N LEU A 170 -18.30 10.35 21.95
CA LEU A 170 -18.12 9.94 23.34
C LEU A 170 -17.91 11.14 24.29
N GLN A 171 -17.42 12.28 23.80
CA GLN A 171 -17.29 13.51 24.58
C GLN A 171 -18.63 14.21 24.84
N VAL A 172 -19.63 14.02 23.98
CA VAL A 172 -20.94 14.70 24.07
C VAL A 172 -22.07 13.79 24.60
N LEU A 173 -21.75 12.63 25.16
CA LEU A 173 -22.73 11.76 25.81
C LEU A 173 -23.54 12.54 26.86
N ARG A 174 -24.85 12.26 26.94
CA ARG A 174 -25.76 12.93 27.88
C ARG A 174 -25.34 12.62 29.30
N LEU A 175 -25.10 11.35 29.59
CA LEU A 175 -24.56 10.91 30.86
C LEU A 175 -23.05 10.68 30.73
N PRO A 176 -22.21 11.44 31.45
CA PRO A 176 -20.76 11.24 31.38
C PRO A 176 -20.37 9.87 31.93
N SER A 177 -19.63 9.08 31.14
CA SER A 177 -19.05 7.79 31.57
C SER A 177 -17.61 7.65 31.08
N MET A 178 -16.69 7.54 32.03
CA MET A 178 -15.28 7.27 31.82
C MET A 178 -15.07 5.84 31.28
N ALA A 179 -15.90 4.88 31.69
CA ALA A 179 -15.83 3.51 31.20
C ALA A 179 -16.13 3.42 29.70
N LYS A 180 -17.21 4.06 29.22
CA LYS A 180 -17.55 4.13 27.79
C LYS A 180 -16.44 4.80 26.98
N PHE A 181 -15.90 5.92 27.46
CA PHE A 181 -14.80 6.63 26.81
C PHE A 181 -13.55 5.75 26.69
N ASN A 182 -13.13 5.08 27.77
CA ASN A 182 -11.96 4.20 27.75
C ASN A 182 -12.15 2.97 26.86
N ALA A 183 -13.36 2.41 26.80
CA ALA A 183 -13.68 1.31 25.90
C ALA A 183 -13.57 1.72 24.43
N GLY A 184 -14.15 2.87 24.07
CA GLY A 184 -14.01 3.45 22.72
C GLY A 184 -12.57 3.77 22.36
N PHE A 185 -11.80 4.31 23.31
CA PHE A 185 -10.37 4.58 23.16
C PHE A 185 -9.59 3.30 22.82
N LEU A 186 -9.81 2.22 23.57
CA LEU A 186 -9.14 0.93 23.33
C LEU A 186 -9.56 0.31 22.00
N GLN A 187 -10.84 0.44 21.62
CA GLN A 187 -11.35 -0.05 20.35
C GLN A 187 -10.69 0.69 19.17
N CYS A 188 -10.63 2.01 19.23
CA CYS A 188 -9.91 2.86 18.27
C CYS A 188 -8.46 2.41 18.10
N ASN A 189 -7.72 2.29 19.21
CA ASN A 189 -6.30 1.94 19.16
C ASN A 189 -6.07 0.56 18.52
N ARG A 190 -6.91 -0.43 18.87
CA ARG A 190 -6.83 -1.78 18.29
C ARG A 190 -7.17 -1.80 16.80
N SER A 191 -8.25 -1.15 16.40
CA SER A 191 -8.67 -1.10 14.98
C SER A 191 -7.59 -0.43 14.14
N PHE A 192 -7.03 0.69 14.61
CA PHE A 192 -5.95 1.37 13.91
C PHE A 192 -4.68 0.50 13.78
N GLU A 193 -4.22 -0.14 14.86
CA GLU A 193 -3.03 -0.99 14.84
C GLU A 193 -3.14 -2.21 13.91
N GLN A 194 -4.36 -2.77 13.80
CA GLN A 194 -4.64 -3.97 12.99
C GLN A 194 -4.91 -3.65 11.52
N GLU A 195 -5.60 -2.54 11.23
CA GLU A 195 -6.12 -2.25 9.90
C GLU A 195 -5.26 -1.25 9.11
N CYS A 196 -4.54 -0.32 9.77
CA CYS A 196 -3.66 0.63 9.08
C CYS A 196 -2.35 -0.05 8.66
N ILE A 197 -2.18 -0.22 7.35
CA ILE A 197 -1.06 -0.93 6.73
C ILE A 197 -0.41 -0.04 5.66
N GLY A 198 0.91 -0.18 5.51
CA GLY A 198 1.69 0.45 4.44
C GLY A 198 2.56 1.63 4.90
N PRO A 199 3.16 2.37 3.96
CA PRO A 199 4.16 3.41 4.24
C PRO A 199 3.62 4.55 5.12
N SER A 200 2.33 4.88 5.00
CA SER A 200 1.74 6.02 5.72
C SER A 200 1.48 5.74 7.20
N ARG A 201 1.59 4.49 7.66
CA ARG A 201 1.27 4.08 9.04
C ARG A 201 2.02 4.91 10.08
N ALA A 202 3.34 5.04 9.95
CA ALA A 202 4.16 5.71 10.96
C ALA A 202 3.77 7.20 11.15
N ASN A 203 3.39 7.88 10.07
CA ASN A 203 2.93 9.27 10.13
C ASN A 203 1.57 9.36 10.83
N TYR A 204 0.63 8.49 10.47
CA TYR A 204 -0.69 8.46 11.11
C TYR A 204 -0.67 8.00 12.55
N GLU A 205 0.24 7.11 12.93
CA GLU A 205 0.43 6.67 14.31
C GLU A 205 0.82 7.85 15.22
N GLN A 206 1.73 8.72 14.77
CA GLN A 206 2.08 9.94 15.51
C GLN A 206 0.88 10.90 15.64
N ARG A 207 0.10 11.07 14.57
CA ARG A 207 -1.13 11.90 14.60
C ARG A 207 -2.18 11.32 15.54
N MET A 208 -2.37 10.01 15.51
CA MET A 208 -3.30 9.28 16.36
C MET A 208 -2.95 9.45 17.84
N VAL A 209 -1.68 9.24 18.22
CA VAL A 209 -1.23 9.44 19.62
C VAL A 209 -1.50 10.87 20.10
N LYS A 210 -1.25 11.87 19.25
CA LYS A 210 -1.52 13.28 19.57
C LYS A 210 -3.01 13.57 19.73
N MET A 211 -3.84 13.11 18.80
CA MET A 211 -5.30 13.28 18.86
C MET A 211 -5.86 12.60 20.12
N MET A 212 -5.48 11.34 20.36
CA MET A 212 -5.90 10.56 21.52
C MET A 212 -5.51 11.22 22.84
N GLY A 213 -4.28 11.75 22.94
CA GLY A 213 -3.83 12.51 24.11
C GLY A 213 -4.66 13.77 24.34
N LYS A 214 -4.95 14.53 23.27
CA LYS A 214 -5.78 15.74 23.32
C LYS A 214 -7.21 15.42 23.76
N SER A 215 -7.87 14.47 23.11
CA SER A 215 -9.24 14.06 23.40
C SER A 215 -9.39 13.54 24.83
N ARG A 216 -8.43 12.76 25.33
CA ARG A 216 -8.42 12.30 26.72
C ARG A 216 -8.31 13.46 27.72
N SER A 217 -7.42 14.42 27.46
CA SER A 217 -7.24 15.57 28.35
C SER A 217 -8.49 16.46 28.40
N LEU A 218 -9.14 16.66 27.24
CA LEU A 218 -10.37 17.43 27.12
C LEU A 218 -11.52 16.73 27.85
N PHE A 219 -11.68 15.42 27.62
CA PHE A 219 -12.70 14.61 28.26
C PHE A 219 -12.58 14.68 29.78
N ILE A 220 -11.39 14.46 30.35
CA ILE A 220 -11.19 14.48 31.81
C ILE A 220 -11.53 15.86 32.40
N LYS A 221 -11.16 16.94 31.70
CA LYS A 221 -11.46 18.31 32.14
C LYS A 221 -12.97 18.57 32.23
N GLU A 222 -13.73 18.16 31.20
CA GLU A 222 -15.18 18.37 31.16
C GLU A 222 -15.97 17.35 31.99
N TYR A 223 -15.46 16.12 32.08
CA TYR A 223 -16.11 15.00 32.77
C TYR A 223 -16.45 15.34 34.22
N ASN A 224 -15.49 15.86 34.99
CA ASN A 224 -15.71 16.18 36.40
C ASN A 224 -16.80 17.22 36.60
N GLN A 225 -16.82 18.26 35.75
CA GLN A 225 -17.83 19.32 35.84
C GLN A 225 -19.22 18.80 35.47
N ARG A 226 -19.33 18.01 34.40
CA ARG A 226 -20.61 17.43 33.98
C ARG A 226 -21.12 16.40 34.97
N LEU A 227 -20.24 15.53 35.49
CA LEU A 227 -20.56 14.55 36.52
C LEU A 227 -21.11 15.25 37.77
N PHE A 228 -20.44 16.30 38.24
CA PHE A 228 -20.91 17.06 39.38
C PHE A 228 -22.33 17.62 39.16
N ASN A 229 -22.57 18.29 38.04
CA ASN A 229 -23.89 18.85 37.71
C ASN A 229 -24.98 17.75 37.69
N TRP A 230 -24.66 16.58 37.13
CA TRP A 230 -25.57 15.45 37.11
C TRP A 230 -25.83 14.87 38.49
N LEU A 231 -24.81 14.73 39.33
CA LEU A 231 -24.95 14.23 40.71
C LEU A 231 -25.82 15.17 41.55
N VAL A 232 -25.64 16.49 41.42
CA VAL A 232 -26.48 17.50 42.09
C VAL A 232 -27.93 17.38 41.62
N THR A 233 -28.15 17.35 40.30
CA THR A 233 -29.49 17.21 39.72
C THR A 233 -30.17 15.91 40.16
N PHE A 234 -29.44 14.79 40.13
CA PHE A 234 -29.91 13.49 40.56
C PHE A 234 -30.28 13.47 42.04
N SER A 235 -29.47 14.09 42.91
CA SER A 235 -29.76 14.17 44.34
C SER A 235 -31.07 14.91 44.64
N LEU A 236 -31.35 16.02 43.94
CA LEU A 236 -32.61 16.77 44.07
C LEU A 236 -33.83 15.97 43.57
N ILE A 237 -33.69 15.26 42.45
CA ILE A 237 -34.73 14.37 41.94
C ILE A 237 -35.02 13.25 42.96
N MET A 238 -33.98 12.66 43.55
CA MET A 238 -34.12 11.59 44.56
C MET A 238 -34.82 12.08 45.83
N VAL A 239 -34.63 13.34 46.26
CA VAL A 239 -35.41 13.94 47.35
C VAL A 239 -36.89 13.97 46.99
N MET A 240 -37.25 14.44 45.78
CA MET A 240 -38.66 14.46 45.35
C MET A 240 -39.25 13.05 45.25
N VAL A 241 -38.53 12.10 44.66
CA VAL A 241 -38.98 10.70 44.53
C VAL A 241 -39.16 10.05 45.91
N GLY A 242 -38.18 10.22 46.80
CA GLY A 242 -38.21 9.67 48.16
C GLY A 242 -39.40 10.19 48.96
N ARG A 243 -39.69 11.50 48.86
CA ARG A 243 -40.76 12.16 49.60
C ARG A 243 -42.17 11.90 49.02
N PHE A 244 -42.31 11.97 47.70
CA PHE A 244 -43.63 11.98 47.05
C PHE A 244 -44.05 10.64 46.46
N ILE A 245 -43.11 9.83 45.96
CA ILE A 245 -43.41 8.57 45.27
C ILE A 245 -43.28 7.40 46.24
N ILE A 246 -42.08 7.19 46.79
CA ILE A 246 -41.76 6.02 47.63
C ILE A 246 -42.21 6.25 49.08
N LYS A 247 -42.30 7.52 49.52
CA LYS A 247 -42.64 7.94 50.90
C LYS A 247 -41.72 7.28 51.94
N PHE A 248 -40.43 7.16 51.62
CA PHE A 248 -39.45 6.49 52.47
C PHE A 248 -38.38 7.47 52.96
N ILE A 249 -38.42 7.76 54.26
CA ILE A 249 -37.66 8.86 54.87
C ILE A 249 -36.14 8.64 54.81
N LEU A 250 -35.66 7.40 54.80
CA LEU A 250 -34.22 7.12 54.74
C LEU A 250 -33.62 7.47 53.38
N ILE A 251 -34.37 7.28 52.29
CA ILE A 251 -33.92 7.70 50.94
C ILE A 251 -33.87 9.22 50.86
N GLU A 252 -34.86 9.90 51.43
CA GLU A 252 -34.87 11.37 51.51
C GLU A 252 -33.66 11.89 52.31
N MET A 253 -33.39 11.33 53.49
CA MET A 253 -32.24 11.71 54.32
C MET A 253 -30.91 11.45 53.60
N ALA A 254 -30.75 10.30 52.95
CA ALA A 254 -29.55 9.99 52.18
C ALA A 254 -29.32 10.96 51.01
N ALA A 255 -30.38 11.32 50.29
CA ALA A 255 -30.32 12.26 49.18
C ALA A 255 -29.95 13.68 49.65
N TRP A 256 -30.49 14.14 50.79
CA TRP A 256 -30.10 15.42 51.40
C TRP A 256 -28.65 15.45 51.85
N VAL A 257 -28.18 14.37 52.48
CA VAL A 257 -26.76 14.24 52.88
C VAL A 257 -25.85 14.31 51.66
N LEU A 258 -26.19 13.61 50.57
CA LEU A 258 -25.44 13.68 49.32
C LEU A 258 -25.44 15.09 48.73
N PHE A 259 -26.58 15.77 48.70
CA PHE A 259 -26.69 17.15 48.18
C PHE A 259 -25.83 18.14 48.99
N ILE A 260 -25.93 18.11 50.32
CA ILE A 260 -25.13 18.97 51.21
C ILE A 260 -23.64 18.66 51.04
N PHE A 261 -23.27 17.38 50.94
CA PHE A 261 -21.90 16.99 50.66
C PHE A 261 -21.42 17.57 49.33
N LEU A 262 -22.17 17.41 48.25
CA LEU A 262 -21.80 17.94 46.92
C LEU A 262 -21.64 19.46 46.94
N GLU A 263 -22.57 20.21 47.51
CA GLU A 263 -22.50 21.69 47.53
C GLU A 263 -21.42 22.24 48.48
N THR A 264 -21.23 21.63 49.64
CA THR A 264 -20.33 22.18 50.67
C THR A 264 -18.90 21.69 50.48
N TYR A 265 -18.72 20.40 50.20
CA TYR A 265 -17.39 19.79 50.11
C TYR A 265 -16.66 20.17 48.81
N THR A 266 -17.37 20.14 47.68
CA THR A 266 -16.72 20.38 46.39
C THR A 266 -16.35 21.84 46.16
N ARG A 267 -17.13 22.81 46.69
CA ARG A 267 -16.81 24.25 46.60
C ARG A 267 -15.56 24.63 47.41
N ILE A 268 -15.27 23.89 48.48
CA ILE A 268 -14.09 24.13 49.34
C ILE A 268 -12.82 23.49 48.74
N PHE A 269 -12.95 22.35 48.06
CA PHE A 269 -11.81 21.58 47.49
C PHE A 269 -11.78 21.60 45.95
N TRP A 270 -12.26 22.69 45.33
CA TRP A 270 -12.49 22.78 43.87
C TRP A 270 -11.21 22.95 43.02
N SER A 271 -10.13 22.23 43.34
CA SER A 271 -9.09 21.99 42.34
C SER A 271 -9.35 20.63 41.70
N SER A 272 -9.48 20.60 40.38
CA SER A 272 -9.72 19.38 39.58
C SER A 272 -8.71 18.27 39.85
N GLU A 273 -7.50 18.63 40.30
CA GLU A 273 -6.46 17.70 40.70
C GLU A 273 -6.71 17.09 42.08
N SER A 274 -7.18 17.86 43.07
CA SER A 274 -7.40 17.32 44.43
C SER A 274 -8.57 16.34 44.52
N LEU A 275 -9.60 16.50 43.69
CA LEU A 275 -10.72 15.57 43.55
C LEU A 275 -10.27 14.22 42.99
N TYR A 276 -9.26 14.20 42.12
CA TYR A 276 -8.78 12.99 41.45
C TYR A 276 -8.02 12.03 42.38
N TYR A 277 -7.53 12.51 43.53
CA TYR A 277 -6.81 11.70 44.52
C TYR A 277 -7.66 11.35 45.75
N ASN A 278 -8.94 11.75 45.78
CA ASN A 278 -9.79 11.59 46.95
C ASN A 278 -10.54 10.26 46.94
N PRO A 279 -10.38 9.38 47.96
CA PRO A 279 -11.01 8.07 47.99
C PRO A 279 -12.55 8.13 48.06
N VAL A 280 -13.12 9.17 48.67
CA VAL A 280 -14.58 9.36 48.73
C VAL A 280 -15.13 9.73 47.34
N TRP A 281 -14.40 10.56 46.59
CA TRP A 281 -14.78 10.91 45.22
C TRP A 281 -14.70 9.68 44.30
N HIS A 282 -13.67 8.85 44.43
CA HIS A 282 -13.58 7.58 43.68
C HIS A 282 -14.76 6.64 43.96
N PHE A 283 -15.22 6.55 45.21
CA PHE A 283 -16.39 5.75 45.56
C PHE A 283 -17.68 6.27 44.89
N ILE A 284 -17.86 7.60 44.88
CA ILE A 284 -19.00 8.25 44.21
C ILE A 284 -18.95 8.03 42.70
N VAL A 285 -17.79 8.23 42.08
CA VAL A 285 -17.56 7.97 40.65
C VAL A 285 -17.83 6.51 40.32
N SER A 286 -17.31 5.56 41.11
CA SER A 286 -17.54 4.12 40.89
C SER A 286 -19.02 3.75 40.97
N THR A 287 -19.77 4.37 41.89
CA THR A 287 -21.20 4.14 42.03
C THR A 287 -21.97 4.72 40.84
N TRP A 288 -21.62 5.94 40.42
CA TRP A 288 -22.18 6.58 39.22
C TRP A 288 -21.92 5.74 37.96
N GLU A 289 -20.67 5.32 37.75
CA GLU A 289 -20.30 4.47 36.61
C GLU A 289 -21.08 3.15 36.63
N THR A 290 -21.29 2.51 37.79
CA THR A 290 -22.09 1.27 37.85
C THR A 290 -23.55 1.47 37.47
N ILE A 291 -24.10 2.67 37.73
CA ILE A 291 -25.50 3.01 37.40
C ILE A 291 -25.65 3.36 35.92
N VAL A 292 -24.72 4.16 35.36
CA VAL A 292 -24.78 4.65 33.98
C VAL A 292 -24.22 3.64 32.97
N TYR A 293 -23.20 2.89 33.37
CA TYR A 293 -22.59 1.81 32.60
C TYR A 293 -23.20 0.47 33.03
N ASN A 294 -24.45 0.23 32.62
CA ASN A 294 -25.09 -1.07 32.78
C ASN A 294 -25.27 -1.73 31.40
N PRO A 295 -24.68 -2.91 31.14
CA PRO A 295 -24.78 -3.59 29.83
C PRO A 295 -26.22 -3.99 29.43
N ILE A 296 -27.19 -3.89 30.35
CA ILE A 296 -28.60 -4.24 30.11
C ILE A 296 -29.47 -2.99 29.83
N LEU A 297 -29.03 -1.79 30.23
CA LEU A 297 -29.76 -0.53 30.10
C LEU A 297 -28.84 0.53 29.54
N ASP A 298 -28.83 0.69 28.22
CA ASP A 298 -28.14 1.82 27.59
C ASP A 298 -28.99 3.08 27.77
N LEU A 299 -28.81 3.75 28.91
CA LEU A 299 -29.54 4.97 29.31
C LEU A 299 -29.28 6.18 28.39
N ASP A 300 -28.33 6.07 27.44
CA ASP A 300 -28.01 7.09 26.45
C ASP A 300 -28.77 6.93 25.11
N ARG A 301 -29.58 5.87 24.93
CA ARG A 301 -30.32 5.62 23.67
C ARG A 301 -31.78 6.09 23.71
#